data_AF-X1AXW0-F1
#
_entry.id   AF-X1AXW0-F1
#
_cell.length_a   1.000
_cell.length_b   1.000
_cell.length_c   1.000
_cell.angle_alpha   90.00
_cell.angle_beta   90.00
_cell.angle_gamma   90.00
#
_symmetry.space_group_name_H-M   'P 1'
#
loop_
_entity.id
_entity.type
_entity.pdbx_description
1 polymer ?
#
loop_
_entity_poly.entity_id
_entity_poly.type
_entity_poly.pdbx_seq_one_letter_code
_entity_poly.pdbx_strand_id
1 'polypeptide(L)'
;DTDSLIVNEAGLCRLENQINSEFLGSLTVVNTETQILIRGLKDYSIATKDVVKGIRKNAVKIRDGVYEQEQWPSFKGLLRSGETDSYTVKRITKQLNREYTKGRVMDNGSILPFVLHEPAANFSQLL
;
A
#
# COMPACT_ATOMS: atom_id res chain seq x y z
N ASP A 1 -5.38 3.52 -3.03
CA ASP A 1 -4.90 4.09 -1.76
C ASP A 1 -6.02 3.95 -0.73
N THR A 2 -5.94 4.50 0.47
CA THR A 2 -7.03 4.30 1.44
C THR A 2 -8.28 5.13 1.08
N ASP A 3 -8.05 6.31 0.54
CA ASP A 3 -9.01 7.41 0.38
C ASP A 3 -9.13 7.86 -1.08
N SER A 4 -8.73 7.01 -2.03
CA SER A 4 -8.77 7.33 -3.45
C SER A 4 -8.98 6.10 -4.32
N LEU A 5 -9.68 6.35 -5.43
CA LEU A 5 -10.00 5.39 -6.48
C LEU A 5 -9.35 5.85 -7.78
N ILE A 6 -8.97 4.89 -8.61
CA ILE A 6 -8.54 5.12 -9.99
C ILE A 6 -9.56 4.38 -10.84
N VAL A 7 -10.26 5.11 -11.69
CA VAL A 7 -11.36 4.58 -12.49
C VAL A 7 -11.17 4.96 -13.95
N ASN A 8 -11.76 4.16 -14.84
CA ASN A 8 -11.94 4.55 -16.23
C ASN A 8 -13.18 5.44 -16.40
N GLU A 9 -13.43 5.89 -17.62
CA GLU A 9 -14.58 6.75 -17.96
C GLU A 9 -15.91 6.18 -17.49
N ALA A 10 -16.18 4.89 -17.78
CA ALA A 10 -17.41 4.25 -17.35
C ALA A 10 -17.56 4.22 -15.82
N GLY A 11 -16.45 4.07 -15.08
CA GLY A 11 -16.44 4.18 -13.63
C GLY A 11 -16.68 5.60 -13.15
N LEU A 12 -16.11 6.60 -13.82
CA LEU A 12 -16.33 8.01 -13.52
C LEU A 12 -17.82 8.39 -13.67
N CYS A 13 -18.47 8.00 -14.77
CA CYS A 13 -19.91 8.24 -14.95
C CYS A 13 -20.75 7.60 -13.86
N ARG A 14 -20.39 6.39 -13.38
CA ARG A 14 -21.11 5.73 -12.27
C ARG A 14 -20.95 6.45 -10.93
N LEU A 15 -19.90 7.24 -10.76
CA LEU A 15 -19.61 7.99 -9.53
C LEU A 15 -20.10 9.45 -9.59
N GLU A 16 -20.70 9.90 -10.69
CA GLU A 16 -21.09 11.30 -10.93
C GLU A 16 -21.86 11.90 -9.75
N ASN A 17 -22.86 11.19 -9.23
CA ASN A 17 -23.70 11.64 -8.10
C ASN A 17 -22.96 11.73 -6.75
N GLN A 18 -21.73 11.23 -6.66
CA GLN A 18 -20.89 11.24 -5.45
C GLN A 18 -19.74 12.24 -5.56
N ILE A 19 -19.57 12.87 -6.72
CA ILE A 19 -18.49 13.83 -6.97
C ILE A 19 -18.98 15.23 -6.61
N ASN A 20 -18.33 15.83 -5.61
CA ASN A 20 -18.54 17.22 -5.24
C ASN A 20 -17.32 17.75 -4.48
N SER A 21 -16.76 18.88 -4.90
CA SER A 21 -15.55 19.46 -4.32
C SER A 21 -15.78 20.31 -3.06
N GLU A 22 -17.04 20.60 -2.72
CA GLU A 22 -17.42 21.50 -1.63
C GLU A 22 -18.00 20.76 -0.43
N PHE A 23 -18.60 19.59 -0.63
CA PHE A 23 -19.20 18.79 0.45
C PHE A 23 -18.21 17.82 1.09
N LEU A 24 -18.11 17.89 2.41
CA LEU A 24 -17.28 16.98 3.21
C LEU A 24 -17.70 15.51 2.98
N GLY A 25 -16.70 14.65 2.74
CA GLY A 25 -16.90 13.21 2.50
C GLY A 25 -17.23 12.84 1.06
N SER A 26 -17.38 13.82 0.16
CA SER A 26 -17.60 13.57 -1.27
C SER A 26 -16.31 13.24 -2.00
N LEU A 27 -16.44 12.59 -3.16
CA LEU A 27 -15.32 12.34 -4.06
C LEU A 27 -14.97 13.64 -4.81
N THR A 28 -13.68 13.84 -5.09
CA THR A 28 -13.21 14.91 -5.98
C THR A 28 -12.31 14.31 -7.04
N VAL A 29 -12.45 14.79 -8.29
CA VAL A 29 -11.52 14.44 -9.37
C VAL A 29 -10.23 15.22 -9.15
N VAL A 30 -9.17 14.52 -8.73
CA VAL A 30 -7.87 15.14 -8.42
C VAL A 30 -6.86 15.08 -9.56
N ASN A 31 -7.04 14.16 -10.51
CA ASN A 31 -6.21 14.05 -11.71
C ASN A 31 -6.94 13.25 -12.80
N THR A 32 -6.67 13.57 -14.06
CA THR A 32 -7.15 12.84 -15.24
C THR A 32 -5.98 12.59 -16.16
N GLU A 33 -5.71 11.32 -16.45
CA GLU A 33 -4.61 10.90 -17.32
C GLU A 33 -5.06 9.79 -18.26
N THR A 34 -4.42 9.72 -19.42
CA THR A 34 -4.72 8.67 -20.41
C THR A 34 -3.98 7.37 -20.14
N GLN A 35 -2.94 7.40 -19.29
CA GLN A 35 -2.08 6.26 -19.01
C GLN A 35 -1.70 6.19 -17.53
N ILE A 36 -1.68 4.96 -17.03
CA ILE A 36 -1.18 4.60 -15.70
C ILE A 36 -0.41 3.29 -15.81
N LEU A 37 0.70 3.21 -15.08
CA LEU A 37 1.42 1.97 -14.88
C LEU A 37 1.17 1.49 -13.45
N ILE A 38 0.40 0.41 -13.29
CA ILE A 38 0.19 -0.26 -11.99
C ILE A 38 1.09 -1.48 -11.92
N ARG A 39 2.00 -1.49 -10.94
CA ARG A 39 2.95 -2.59 -10.74
C ARG A 39 2.56 -3.47 -9.56
N GLY A 40 1.83 -2.91 -8.59
CA GLY A 40 1.34 -3.64 -7.43
C GLY A 40 0.68 -2.73 -6.40
N LEU A 41 0.48 -3.26 -5.20
CA LEU A 41 -0.14 -2.52 -4.10
C LEU A 41 0.70 -1.31 -3.68
N LYS A 42 0.18 -0.11 -3.93
CA LYS A 42 0.86 1.17 -3.66
C LYS A 42 2.22 1.26 -4.34
N ASP A 43 2.31 0.66 -5.54
CA ASP A 43 3.42 0.73 -6.49
C ASP A 43 2.84 1.06 -7.88
N TYR A 44 2.72 2.35 -8.20
CA TYR A 44 2.16 2.82 -9.47
C TYR A 44 2.73 4.17 -9.90
N SER A 45 2.69 4.46 -11.20
CA SER A 45 3.07 5.78 -11.76
C SER A 45 1.95 6.34 -12.64
N ILE A 46 1.67 7.62 -12.47
CA ILE A 46 0.64 8.38 -13.18
C ILE A 46 1.26 9.72 -13.58
N ALA A 47 1.42 9.97 -14.88
CA ALA A 47 2.15 11.12 -15.41
C ALA A 47 3.50 11.35 -14.69
N THR A 48 3.62 12.44 -13.93
CA THR A 48 4.83 12.81 -13.18
C THR A 48 4.87 12.25 -11.75
N LYS A 49 3.77 11.66 -11.27
CA LYS A 49 3.65 11.13 -9.92
C LYS A 49 4.07 9.67 -9.89
N ASP A 50 5.09 9.35 -9.09
CA ASP A 50 5.49 7.98 -8.78
C ASP A 50 5.19 7.67 -7.31
N VAL A 51 4.42 6.60 -7.09
CA VAL A 51 4.02 6.15 -5.75
C VAL A 51 4.60 4.78 -5.52
N VAL A 52 5.59 4.71 -4.63
CA VAL A 52 6.24 3.45 -4.22
C VAL A 52 6.30 3.39 -2.70
N LYS A 53 5.35 2.68 -2.07
CA LYS A 53 5.27 2.64 -0.61
C LYS A 53 6.48 1.93 -0.01
N GLY A 54 7.01 2.53 1.06
CA GLY A 54 8.10 1.96 1.85
C GLY A 54 9.49 2.27 1.29
N ILE A 55 9.57 2.95 0.15
CA ILE A 55 10.80 3.46 -0.45
C ILE A 55 10.92 4.95 -0.15
N ARG A 56 12.07 5.38 0.35
CA ARG A 56 12.35 6.80 0.62
C ARG A 56 12.57 7.57 -0.68
N LYS A 57 12.28 8.88 -0.70
CA LYS A 57 12.52 9.75 -1.85
C LYS A 57 13.98 9.78 -2.31
N ASN A 58 14.92 9.62 -1.37
CA ASN A 58 16.36 9.59 -1.63
C ASN A 58 16.93 8.17 -1.77
N ALA A 59 16.08 7.14 -1.85
CA ALA A 59 16.55 5.78 -2.08
C ALA A 59 17.14 5.65 -3.49
N VAL A 60 18.20 4.86 -3.63
CA VAL A 60 18.83 4.58 -4.92
C VAL A 60 18.20 3.32 -5.50
N LYS A 61 17.62 3.42 -6.69
CA LYS A 61 17.12 2.24 -7.42
C LYS A 61 18.31 1.49 -7.99
N ILE A 62 18.57 0.29 -7.48
CA ILE A 62 19.67 -0.57 -7.93
C ILE A 62 19.27 -1.32 -9.21
N ARG A 63 18.03 -1.84 -9.22
CA ARG A 63 17.39 -2.48 -10.38
C ARG A 63 15.88 -2.45 -10.19
N ASP A 64 15.12 -2.98 -11.15
CA ASP A 64 13.66 -2.98 -11.00
C ASP A 64 13.20 -3.74 -9.75
N GLY A 65 12.30 -3.10 -8.99
CA GLY A 65 11.81 -3.60 -7.70
C GLY A 65 12.84 -3.62 -6.55
N VAL A 66 14.08 -3.17 -6.75
CA VAL A 66 15.14 -3.25 -5.74
C VAL A 66 15.78 -1.89 -5.50
N TYR A 67 15.73 -1.46 -4.25
CA TYR A 67 16.15 -0.14 -3.81
C TYR A 67 17.07 -0.25 -2.62
N GLU A 68 18.07 0.61 -2.56
CA GLU A 68 18.90 0.79 -1.38
C GLU A 68 18.54 2.10 -0.69
N GLN A 69 18.41 2.05 0.64
CA GLN A 69 18.08 3.24 1.42
C GLN A 69 18.62 3.16 2.84
N GLU A 70 18.63 4.30 3.52
CA GLU A 70 18.96 4.36 4.93
C GLU A 70 17.81 3.88 5.82
N GLN A 71 18.18 3.10 6.83
CA GLN A 71 17.37 2.73 7.96
C GLN A 71 17.84 3.50 9.18
N TRP A 72 16.96 4.35 9.66
CA TRP A 72 17.15 5.16 10.85
C TRP A 72 16.57 4.39 12.03
N PRO A 73 17.31 4.19 13.13
CA PRO A 73 16.80 3.47 14.28
C PRO A 73 15.66 4.26 14.95
N SER A 74 14.61 3.55 15.36
CA SER A 74 13.55 4.13 16.18
C SER A 74 13.97 4.12 17.65
N PHE A 75 13.44 5.04 18.45
CA PHE A 75 13.72 5.08 19.90
C PHE A 75 13.42 3.74 20.58
N LYS A 76 12.28 3.12 20.24
CA LYS A 76 11.93 1.76 20.71
C LYS A 76 12.94 0.70 20.27
N GLY A 77 13.50 0.83 19.07
CA GLY A 77 14.55 -0.05 18.57
C GLY A 77 15.86 0.07 19.34
N LEU A 78 16.26 1.30 19.67
CA LEU A 78 17.44 1.57 20.51
C LEU A 78 17.26 0.99 21.92
N LEU A 79 16.11 1.23 22.55
CA LEU A 79 15.81 0.66 23.87
C LEU A 79 15.82 -0.88 23.89
N ARG A 80 15.30 -1.54 22.84
CA ARG A 80 15.30 -3.02 22.76
C ARG A 80 16.67 -3.61 22.47
N SER A 81 17.56 -2.87 21.84
CA SER A 81 18.92 -3.35 21.53
C SER A 81 19.90 -3.13 22.67
N GLY A 82 19.58 -2.28 23.65
CA GLY A 82 20.49 -1.89 24.72
C GLY A 82 21.60 -0.92 24.26
N GLU A 83 21.60 -0.54 22.98
CA GLU A 83 22.55 0.39 22.38
C GLU A 83 22.05 1.84 22.48
N THR A 84 21.76 2.32 23.70
CA THR A 84 21.23 3.69 23.90
C THR A 84 22.27 4.77 23.66
N ASP A 85 23.55 4.42 23.72
CA ASP A 85 24.67 5.35 23.68
C ASP A 85 25.15 5.63 22.24
N SER A 86 24.60 4.94 21.23
CA SER A 86 24.97 5.15 19.83
C SER A 86 23.75 5.24 18.91
N TYR A 87 23.79 6.17 17.95
CA TYR A 87 22.75 6.34 16.93
C TYR A 87 23.30 5.97 15.55
N THR A 88 23.22 4.67 15.21
CA THR A 88 23.80 4.16 13.96
C THR A 88 22.77 4.08 12.84
N VAL A 89 22.97 4.84 11.76
CA VAL A 89 22.19 4.73 10.53
C VAL A 89 22.76 3.59 9.67
N LYS A 90 21.91 2.67 9.24
CA LYS A 90 22.30 1.49 8.44
C LYS A 90 21.82 1.65 7.00
N ARG A 91 22.61 1.18 6.02
CA ARG A 91 22.11 0.96 4.66
C ARG A 91 21.39 -0.38 4.61
N ILE A 92 20.20 -0.39 4.02
CA ILE A 92 19.40 -1.60 3.80
C ILE A 92 18.95 -1.70 2.34
N THR A 93 18.83 -2.93 1.86
CA THR A 93 18.19 -3.22 0.58
C THR A 93 16.71 -3.57 0.79
N LYS A 94 15.83 -2.90 0.07
CA LYS A 94 14.40 -3.20 -0.02
C LYS A 94 14.12 -3.89 -1.35
N GLN A 95 13.50 -5.06 -1.27
CA GLN A 95 12.97 -5.77 -2.43
C GLN A 95 11.45 -5.70 -2.38
N LEU A 96 10.84 -5.14 -3.41
CA LEU A 96 9.40 -5.03 -3.54
C LEU A 96 8.86 -6.27 -4.26
N ASN A 97 8.11 -7.09 -3.54
CA ASN A 97 7.32 -8.15 -4.19
C ASN A 97 6.01 -7.54 -4.69
N ARG A 98 5.73 -7.74 -5.98
CA ARG A 98 4.57 -7.22 -6.69
C ARG A 98 3.42 -8.23 -6.78
N GLU A 99 3.60 -9.40 -6.20
CA GLU A 99 2.56 -10.41 -6.03
C GLU A 99 1.45 -9.91 -5.10
N TYR A 100 0.19 -10.02 -5.55
CA TYR A 100 -0.96 -9.67 -4.74
C TYR A 100 -1.33 -10.85 -3.81
N THR A 101 -0.95 -10.74 -2.55
CA THR A 101 -1.17 -11.81 -1.54
C THR A 101 -2.29 -11.50 -0.55
N LYS A 102 -3.10 -10.46 -0.79
CA LYS A 102 -4.16 -10.02 0.15
C LYS A 102 -5.56 -10.59 -0.15
N GLY A 103 -5.63 -11.55 -1.05
CA GLY A 103 -6.86 -12.18 -1.51
C GLY A 103 -6.58 -13.00 -2.75
N ARG A 104 -7.58 -13.74 -3.23
CA ARG A 104 -7.48 -14.49 -4.47
C ARG A 104 -7.88 -13.59 -5.63
N VAL A 105 -6.96 -13.36 -6.55
CA VAL A 105 -7.25 -12.64 -7.81
C VAL A 105 -7.94 -13.62 -8.76
N MET A 106 -9.10 -13.22 -9.26
CA MET A 106 -9.91 -13.98 -10.22
C MET A 106 -9.50 -13.61 -11.65
N ASP A 107 -9.88 -14.43 -12.64
CA ASP A 107 -9.51 -14.23 -14.06
C ASP A 107 -9.98 -12.88 -14.63
N ASN A 108 -11.06 -12.32 -14.09
CA ASN A 108 -11.58 -11.01 -14.48
C ASN A 108 -10.94 -9.83 -13.72
N GLY A 109 -9.90 -10.09 -12.92
CA GLY A 109 -9.20 -9.09 -12.11
C GLY A 109 -9.89 -8.73 -10.78
N SER A 110 -11.06 -9.29 -10.48
CA SER A 110 -11.71 -9.10 -9.17
C SER A 110 -10.94 -9.83 -8.07
N ILE A 111 -11.02 -9.33 -6.83
CA ILE A 111 -10.33 -9.93 -5.68
C ILE A 111 -11.37 -10.53 -4.73
N LEU A 112 -11.26 -11.84 -4.50
CA LEU A 112 -12.00 -12.52 -3.44
C LEU A 112 -11.21 -12.40 -2.12
N PRO A 113 -11.78 -11.80 -1.05
CA PRO A 113 -11.10 -11.71 0.23
C PRO A 113 -10.92 -13.09 0.87
N PHE A 114 -9.89 -13.25 1.69
CA PHE A 114 -9.78 -14.44 2.52
C PHE A 114 -10.86 -14.44 3.59
N VAL A 115 -11.54 -15.57 3.77
CA VAL A 115 -12.53 -15.76 4.82
C VAL A 115 -11.86 -16.51 5.97
N LEU A 116 -11.59 -15.79 7.06
CA LEU A 116 -11.12 -16.40 8.31
C LEU A 116 -12.34 -16.96 9.03
N HIS A 117 -12.37 -18.27 9.25
CA HIS A 117 -13.34 -18.89 10.14
C HIS A 117 -12.79 -18.83 11.57
N GLU A 118 -13.60 -18.38 12.53
CA GLU A 118 -13.26 -18.63 13.94
C GLU A 118 -13.41 -20.13 14.21
N PRO A 119 -12.43 -20.77 14.87
CA PRO A 119 -12.62 -22.14 15.34
C PRO A 119 -13.78 -22.14 16.35
N ALA A 120 -14.72 -23.08 16.18
CA ALA A 120 -15.80 -23.28 17.14
C ALA A 120 -15.18 -23.52 18.53
N ALA A 121 -15.49 -22.66 19.49
CA ALA A 121 -15.07 -22.85 20.86
C ALA A 121 -15.80 -24.10 21.42
N ASN A 122 -15.05 -25.19 21.63
CA ASN A 122 -15.56 -26.37 22.34
C ASN A 122 -15.70 -26.01 23.83
N PHE A 123 -16.88 -25.50 24.21
CA PHE A 123 -17.25 -25.25 25.60
C PHE A 123 -17.87 -26.48 26.30
N SER A 124 -17.49 -27.71 25.92
CA SER A 124 -18.07 -28.95 26.45
C SER A 124 -17.28 -29.62 27.59
N GLN A 125 -16.44 -28.90 28.34
CA GLN A 125 -15.72 -29.44 29.51
C GLN A 125 -15.84 -28.60 30.79
N LEU A 126 -16.97 -27.92 31.00
CA LEU A 126 -17.31 -27.31 32.29
C LEU A 126 -18.77 -27.60 32.66
N LEU A 127 -19.08 -28.86 32.92
CA LEU A 127 -20.20 -29.30 33.78
C LEU A 127 -19.71 -30.48 34.62
#